data_AF-A0A952W7E1-F1
#
_entry.id   AF-A0A952W7E1-F1
#
_cell.length_a   1.000
_cell.length_b   1.000
_cell.length_c   1.000
_cell.angle_alpha   90.00
_cell.angle_beta   90.00
_cell.angle_gamma   90.00
#
_symmetry.space_group_name_H-M   'P 1'
#
loop_
_entity.id
_entity.type
_entity.pdbx_description
1 polymer ?
#
loop_
_entity_poly.entity_id
_entity_poly.type
_entity_poly.pdbx_seq_one_letter_code
_entity_poly.pdbx_strand_id
1 'polypeptide(L)'
;MRNLLNRIGVTLSVIAIPLGMAGCPKGSTPTRSRTIVIADATDQLKRTIVVPTADYPIDAETSMIWCATMQIAWRELVEAMGGDVRAVQTNPVISALHVAPDARDDLDDASYVAMAGMGHDGISERIHAEMARKFPSERVTLPPDDIQNHQILAFCYLAKNLRFALPLMQRKTPLPFNGAGEHAAFGLWRESDRTDPDSSARWNQVTVLHYHDRGDWSIEIAHNSPGDRLIIGRSPLEPQLGQTLQRIINQPLNDNAQRLARDERLIVPMIDFDITRQFVELEGELITGAPALPIEILQAIQQIRFRLDERGAELRSQARIKGEVASEPVRREPRMFVCDGPFFVILMRNDGARPYFAAYIANDELLLPF
;
A
#
# COMPACT_ATOMS: atom_id res chain seq x y z
N MET A 1 -46.37 -8.77 -93.05
CA MET A 1 -46.33 -9.79 -91.98
C MET A 1 -45.15 -9.44 -91.06
N ARG A 2 -45.35 -9.31 -89.73
CA ARG A 2 -45.29 -10.40 -88.72
C ARG A 2 -43.95 -11.16 -88.78
N ASN A 3 -43.13 -11.29 -87.73
CA ASN A 3 -43.15 -10.76 -86.34
C ASN A 3 -41.68 -10.44 -85.94
N LEU A 4 -41.37 -9.45 -85.10
CA LEU A 4 -41.50 -9.41 -83.63
C LEU A 4 -40.99 -10.68 -82.90
N LEU A 5 -39.91 -10.54 -82.12
CA LEU A 5 -40.00 -10.55 -80.65
C LEU A 5 -38.70 -10.09 -79.98
N ASN A 6 -38.82 -9.24 -78.96
CA ASN A 6 -37.70 -8.79 -78.15
C ASN A 6 -37.27 -9.85 -77.12
N ARG A 7 -35.96 -9.96 -76.89
CA ARG A 7 -35.41 -10.06 -75.52
C ARG A 7 -34.20 -9.15 -75.39
N ILE A 8 -34.29 -8.20 -74.46
CA ILE A 8 -33.20 -7.28 -74.12
C ILE A 8 -32.26 -8.00 -73.18
N GLY A 9 -31.04 -8.28 -73.63
CA GLY A 9 -29.94 -8.79 -72.79
C GLY A 9 -28.95 -7.67 -72.49
N VAL A 10 -29.11 -6.97 -71.37
CA VAL A 10 -28.09 -6.00 -70.91
C VAL A 10 -26.95 -6.78 -70.24
N THR A 11 -25.77 -6.74 -70.85
CA THR A 11 -24.56 -7.37 -70.32
C THR A 11 -24.00 -6.54 -69.17
N LEU A 12 -24.37 -6.87 -67.93
CA LEU A 12 -23.84 -6.19 -66.75
C LEU A 12 -22.39 -6.63 -66.51
N SER A 13 -21.44 -5.78 -66.84
CA SER A 13 -20.01 -6.03 -66.61
C SER A 13 -19.69 -5.88 -65.12
N VAL A 14 -19.75 -6.98 -64.38
CA VAL A 14 -19.37 -7.02 -62.96
C VAL A 14 -17.86 -6.82 -62.85
N ILE A 15 -17.45 -5.65 -62.36
CA ILE A 15 -16.05 -5.37 -62.03
C ILE A 15 -15.66 -6.25 -60.84
N ALA A 16 -14.66 -7.10 -61.04
CA ALA A 16 -14.09 -7.94 -59.98
C ALA A 16 -13.26 -7.08 -59.01
N ILE A 17 -13.90 -6.55 -57.97
CA ILE A 17 -13.20 -5.94 -56.83
C ILE A 17 -12.49 -7.07 -56.07
N PRO A 18 -11.17 -7.01 -55.83
CA PRO A 18 -10.46 -8.05 -55.11
C PRO A 18 -10.97 -8.11 -53.66
N LEU A 19 -11.11 -9.34 -53.14
CA LEU A 19 -11.66 -9.60 -51.81
C LEU A 19 -10.65 -9.21 -50.71
N GLY A 20 -10.55 -7.92 -50.41
CA GLY A 20 -9.78 -7.42 -49.28
C GLY A 20 -10.32 -8.02 -47.98
N MET A 21 -9.49 -8.79 -47.28
CA MET A 21 -9.91 -9.43 -46.03
C MET A 21 -10.26 -8.36 -44.99
N ALA A 22 -11.55 -8.26 -44.66
CA ALA A 22 -12.04 -7.41 -43.58
C ALA A 22 -11.54 -7.95 -42.24
N GLY A 23 -10.37 -7.48 -41.81
CA GLY A 23 -9.82 -7.80 -40.51
C GLY A 23 -10.76 -7.32 -39.42
N CYS A 24 -11.37 -8.26 -38.68
CA CYS A 24 -12.24 -7.93 -37.56
C CYS A 24 -11.49 -7.01 -36.59
N PRO A 25 -12.09 -5.88 -36.13
CA PRO A 25 -11.46 -5.05 -35.12
C PRO A 25 -11.23 -5.91 -33.88
N LYS A 26 -9.97 -6.02 -33.44
CA LYS A 26 -9.61 -6.77 -32.23
C LYS A 26 -10.35 -6.16 -31.06
N GLY A 27 -11.34 -6.88 -30.52
CA GLY A 27 -12.15 -6.41 -29.41
C GLY A 27 -11.25 -6.03 -28.23
N SER A 28 -11.25 -4.74 -27.88
CA SER A 28 -10.61 -4.25 -26.66
C SER A 28 -11.22 -4.99 -25.48
N THR A 29 -10.46 -5.89 -24.87
CA THR A 29 -10.92 -6.60 -23.67
C THR A 29 -11.20 -5.56 -22.59
N PRO A 30 -12.43 -5.47 -22.05
CA PRO A 30 -12.74 -4.44 -21.08
C PRO A 30 -11.85 -4.62 -19.86
N THR A 31 -11.06 -3.60 -19.55
CA THR A 31 -10.30 -3.59 -18.30
C THR A 31 -11.32 -3.53 -17.17
N ARG A 32 -11.51 -4.65 -16.45
CA ARG A 32 -12.11 -4.62 -15.12
C ARG A 32 -11.32 -3.58 -14.31
N SER A 33 -11.94 -2.44 -14.06
CA SER A 33 -11.43 -1.44 -13.13
C SER A 33 -11.40 -2.13 -11.77
N ARG A 34 -10.22 -2.24 -11.16
CA ARG A 34 -10.10 -2.64 -9.77
C ARG A 34 -10.61 -1.44 -8.97
N THR A 35 -11.73 -1.58 -8.26
CA THR A 35 -12.27 -0.49 -7.45
C THR A 35 -11.35 -0.28 -6.25
N ILE A 36 -10.62 0.83 -6.29
CA ILE A 36 -9.91 1.41 -5.15
C ILE A 36 -10.86 1.55 -3.95
N VAL A 37 -10.40 1.15 -2.76
CA VAL A 37 -11.13 1.42 -1.51
C VAL A 37 -10.92 2.89 -1.14
N ILE A 38 -11.89 3.75 -1.43
CA ILE A 38 -11.92 5.13 -0.96
C ILE A 38 -12.88 5.17 0.23
N ALA A 39 -12.40 5.59 1.40
CA ALA A 39 -13.21 5.60 2.62
C ALA A 39 -12.79 6.70 3.60
N ASP A 40 -13.78 7.22 4.31
CA ASP A 40 -13.52 7.83 5.62
C ASP A 40 -13.27 6.72 6.65
N ALA A 41 -12.09 6.71 7.26
CA ALA A 41 -11.67 5.69 8.21
C ALA A 41 -12.23 5.90 9.63
N THR A 42 -12.89 7.02 9.89
CA THR A 42 -13.61 7.29 11.14
C THR A 42 -15.07 6.82 11.04
N ASP A 43 -15.74 7.09 9.91
CA ASP A 43 -17.19 6.85 9.74
C ASP A 43 -17.59 5.61 8.90
N GLN A 44 -16.75 5.19 7.93
CA GLN A 44 -17.18 4.24 6.88
C GLN A 44 -16.56 2.84 7.02
N LEU A 45 -15.37 2.75 7.60
CA LEU A 45 -14.71 1.48 7.94
C LEU A 45 -15.18 1.00 9.32
N LYS A 46 -15.39 -0.30 9.50
CA LYS A 46 -16.02 -0.86 10.72
C LYS A 46 -15.11 -1.75 11.53
N ARG A 47 -14.07 -2.29 10.91
CA ARG A 47 -13.04 -3.13 11.53
C ARG A 47 -11.66 -2.67 11.07
N THR A 48 -11.50 -1.42 10.67
CA THR A 48 -10.21 -0.89 10.20
C THR A 48 -10.02 0.51 10.76
N ILE A 49 -8.87 0.76 11.39
CA ILE A 49 -8.52 2.06 11.96
C ILE A 49 -7.14 2.52 11.48
N VAL A 50 -6.99 3.84 11.30
CA VAL A 50 -5.67 4.47 11.19
C VAL A 50 -5.23 4.89 12.59
N VAL A 51 -4.07 4.44 13.08
CA VAL A 51 -3.60 4.73 14.46
C VAL A 51 -2.58 5.88 14.48
N PRO A 52 -2.57 6.76 15.49
CA PRO A 52 -1.69 7.93 15.54
C PRO A 52 -0.22 7.57 15.80
N THR A 53 0.04 6.44 16.46
CA THR A 53 1.38 5.99 16.87
C THR A 53 1.51 4.47 16.71
N ALA A 54 2.74 3.98 16.54
CA ALA A 54 3.00 2.55 16.44
C ALA A 54 2.69 1.80 17.74
N ASP A 55 2.80 2.46 18.91
CA ASP A 55 2.61 1.81 20.23
C ASP A 55 1.13 1.61 20.62
N TYR A 56 0.21 1.82 19.68
CA TYR A 56 -1.22 1.59 19.87
C TYR A 56 -1.51 0.11 20.23
N PRO A 57 -2.42 -0.17 21.19
CA PRO A 57 -2.80 -1.55 21.52
C PRO A 57 -3.38 -2.27 20.30
N ILE A 58 -2.89 -3.47 20.00
CA ILE A 58 -3.37 -4.22 18.84
C ILE A 58 -4.58 -5.08 19.21
N ASP A 59 -5.55 -5.13 18.31
CA ASP A 59 -6.72 -6.01 18.37
C ASP A 59 -6.62 -7.07 17.28
N ALA A 60 -7.14 -8.28 17.52
CA ALA A 60 -6.94 -9.40 16.62
C ALA A 60 -7.83 -9.35 15.36
N GLU A 61 -9.00 -8.72 15.42
CA GLU A 61 -10.00 -8.68 14.34
C GLU A 61 -9.98 -7.35 13.56
N THR A 62 -9.43 -6.30 14.17
CA THR A 62 -9.33 -4.95 13.62
C THR A 62 -8.03 -4.76 12.83
N SER A 63 -8.13 -4.40 11.54
CA SER A 63 -7.00 -3.99 10.72
C SER A 63 -6.48 -2.63 11.20
N MET A 64 -5.17 -2.49 11.34
CA MET A 64 -4.54 -1.26 11.85
C MET A 64 -3.51 -0.72 10.87
N ILE A 65 -3.74 0.50 10.39
CA ILE A 65 -2.84 1.22 9.49
C ILE A 65 -2.12 2.29 10.30
N TRP A 66 -0.79 2.32 10.22
CA TRP A 66 0.04 3.35 10.84
C TRP A 66 0.97 3.98 9.81
N CYS A 67 1.13 5.29 9.88
CA CYS A 67 2.05 6.05 9.05
C CYS A 67 2.66 7.19 9.87
N ALA A 68 3.97 7.38 9.74
CA ALA A 68 4.75 8.34 10.51
C ALA A 68 4.30 9.80 10.39
N THR A 69 3.56 10.19 9.34
CA THR A 69 3.28 11.60 9.03
C THR A 69 2.54 12.35 10.14
N MET A 70 1.66 11.69 10.92
CA MET A 70 0.99 12.33 12.07
C MET A 70 1.96 12.64 13.21
N GLN A 71 2.88 11.70 13.53
CA GLN A 71 3.95 11.94 14.51
C GLN A 71 4.90 13.07 14.06
N ILE A 72 5.26 13.10 12.77
CA ILE A 72 6.17 14.13 12.24
C ILE A 72 5.50 15.50 12.26
N ALA A 73 4.26 15.62 11.77
CA ALA A 73 3.50 16.88 11.85
C ALA A 73 3.31 17.35 13.30
N TRP A 74 3.09 16.43 14.24
CA TRP A 74 3.07 16.77 15.67
C TRP A 74 4.42 17.28 16.19
N ARG A 75 5.55 16.69 15.76
CA ARG A 75 6.89 17.18 16.16
C ARG A 75 7.18 18.58 15.60
N GLU A 76 6.85 18.84 14.34
CA GLU A 76 6.96 20.19 13.76
C GLU A 76 6.10 21.21 14.54
N LEU A 77 4.86 20.85 14.90
CA LEU A 77 3.98 21.70 15.73
C LEU A 77 4.62 22.00 17.09
N VAL A 78 5.18 20.98 17.76
CA VAL A 78 5.84 21.12 19.06
C VAL A 78 7.05 22.05 18.96
N GLU A 79 7.86 21.94 17.91
CA GLU A 79 9.04 22.78 17.69
C GLU A 79 8.68 24.23 17.35
N ALA A 80 7.67 24.45 16.50
CA ALA A 80 7.13 25.77 16.23
C ALA A 80 6.49 26.42 17.48
N MET A 81 6.00 25.61 18.43
CA MET A 81 5.51 26.04 19.74
C MET A 81 6.60 26.14 20.83
N GLY A 82 7.88 26.09 20.47
CA GLY A 82 9.00 26.29 21.40
C GLY A 82 9.41 25.06 22.23
N GLY A 83 8.94 23.86 21.87
CA GLY A 83 9.45 22.57 22.36
C GLY A 83 8.79 21.97 23.60
N ASP A 84 7.98 22.73 24.35
CA ASP A 84 7.30 22.29 25.58
C ASP A 84 5.78 22.49 25.45
N VAL A 85 5.15 21.65 24.60
CA VAL A 85 3.71 21.67 24.38
C VAL A 85 2.97 20.88 25.44
N ARG A 86 1.87 21.42 25.97
CA ARG A 86 1.04 20.73 26.97
C ARG A 86 -0.44 20.95 26.70
N ALA A 87 -1.19 19.85 26.63
CA ALA A 87 -2.65 19.91 26.64
C ALA A 87 -3.15 20.43 27.99
N VAL A 88 -4.18 21.27 27.94
CA VAL A 88 -4.86 21.82 29.13
C VAL A 88 -5.67 20.72 29.85
N GLN A 89 -6.07 19.68 29.12
CA GLN A 89 -6.76 18.49 29.64
C GLN A 89 -5.96 17.22 29.33
N THR A 90 -6.24 16.12 30.05
CA THR A 90 -5.51 14.84 29.85
C THR A 90 -6.04 14.09 28.65
N ASN A 91 -5.39 14.30 27.50
CA ASN A 91 -5.73 13.62 26.24
C ASN A 91 -4.80 12.42 25.98
N PRO A 92 -5.33 11.19 25.78
CA PRO A 92 -4.49 10.00 25.53
C PRO A 92 -3.68 10.04 24.23
N VAL A 93 -4.21 10.66 23.15
CA VAL A 93 -3.51 10.72 21.86
C VAL A 93 -2.40 11.78 21.89
N ILE A 94 -2.64 12.95 22.49
CA ILE A 94 -1.58 13.94 22.74
C ILE A 94 -0.49 13.34 23.66
N SER A 95 -0.88 12.50 24.63
CA SER A 95 0.08 11.79 25.49
C SER A 95 0.91 10.78 24.70
N ALA A 96 0.29 9.99 23.81
CA ALA A 96 0.97 9.04 22.94
C ALA A 96 1.93 9.74 21.96
N LEU A 97 1.47 10.81 21.30
CA LEU A 97 2.29 11.61 20.38
C LEU A 97 3.47 12.30 21.09
N HIS A 98 3.35 12.64 22.38
CA HIS A 98 4.46 13.17 23.17
C HIS A 98 5.54 12.14 23.49
N VAL A 99 5.18 10.89 23.83
CA VAL A 99 6.15 9.85 24.19
C VAL A 99 6.71 9.09 22.98
N ALA A 100 5.98 9.07 21.86
CA ALA A 100 6.39 8.38 20.65
C ALA A 100 7.73 8.94 20.12
N PRO A 101 8.66 8.09 19.66
CA PRO A 101 9.92 8.55 19.07
C PRO A 101 9.73 9.51 17.90
N ASP A 102 10.74 10.34 17.64
CA ASP A 102 10.77 11.11 16.41
C ASP A 102 10.97 10.17 15.22
N ALA A 103 10.00 10.16 14.30
CA ALA A 103 10.05 9.33 13.10
C ALA A 103 10.86 9.98 11.96
N ARG A 104 11.35 11.21 12.14
CA ARG A 104 12.35 11.83 11.26
C ARG A 104 13.69 11.09 11.34
N ASP A 105 14.03 10.48 12.49
CA ASP A 105 15.21 9.63 12.66
C ASP A 105 15.21 8.38 11.74
N ASP A 106 14.03 7.89 11.35
CA ASP A 106 13.84 6.68 10.55
C ASP A 106 13.48 7.00 9.08
N LEU A 107 13.82 8.20 8.60
CA LEU A 107 13.52 8.67 7.23
C LEU A 107 14.67 9.46 6.63
N ASP A 108 14.81 9.36 5.30
CA ASP A 108 15.63 10.28 4.52
C ASP A 108 14.85 11.54 4.12
N ASP A 109 15.47 12.72 4.24
CA ASP A 109 14.89 14.04 3.90
C ASP A 109 14.20 14.05 2.52
N ALA A 110 14.82 13.41 1.53
CA ALA A 110 14.33 13.39 0.15
C ALA A 110 12.94 12.75 0.01
N SER A 111 12.51 11.91 0.96
CA SER A 111 11.23 11.22 0.92
C SER A 111 10.07 11.96 1.58
N TYR A 112 10.30 13.09 2.27
CA TYR A 112 9.21 13.82 2.93
C TYR A 112 9.33 15.35 2.87
N VAL A 113 8.20 16.02 3.06
CA VAL A 113 8.10 17.46 3.37
C VAL A 113 7.39 17.57 4.70
N ALA A 114 8.03 18.17 5.69
CA ALA A 114 7.40 18.53 6.96
C ALA A 114 7.77 19.97 7.32
N MET A 115 6.82 20.70 7.91
CA MET A 115 7.06 22.02 8.51
C MET A 115 5.85 22.48 9.33
N ALA A 116 6.07 23.40 10.26
CA ALA A 116 5.03 24.18 10.91
C ALA A 116 5.35 25.69 10.93
N GLY A 117 4.32 26.50 11.22
CA GLY A 117 4.43 27.95 11.33
C GLY A 117 3.07 28.66 11.36
N MET A 118 3.09 29.97 11.62
CA MET A 118 1.88 30.79 11.67
C MET A 118 1.42 31.21 10.27
N GLY A 119 0.12 31.50 10.10
CA GLY A 119 -0.41 32.11 8.87
C GLY A 119 0.31 33.41 8.50
N HIS A 120 0.69 34.23 9.49
CA HIS A 120 1.44 35.47 9.23
C HIS A 120 2.90 35.28 8.79
N ASP A 121 3.45 34.06 8.89
CA ASP A 121 4.79 33.70 8.41
C ASP A 121 4.77 33.06 7.00
N GLY A 122 3.62 33.08 6.31
CA GLY A 122 3.45 32.49 4.98
C GLY A 122 3.62 30.97 4.97
N ILE A 123 3.10 30.29 5.99
CA ILE A 123 3.28 28.84 6.16
C ILE A 123 2.67 28.04 5.00
N SER A 124 1.54 28.47 4.43
CA SER A 124 0.91 27.75 3.32
C SER A 124 1.75 27.87 2.05
N GLU A 125 2.19 29.07 1.70
CA GLU A 125 3.06 29.32 0.53
C GLU A 125 4.40 28.58 0.65
N ARG A 126 4.95 28.45 1.87
CA ARG A 126 6.14 27.64 2.15
C ARG A 126 5.90 26.15 1.92
N ILE A 127 4.76 25.61 2.38
CA ILE A 127 4.37 24.21 2.12
C ILE A 127 4.19 23.96 0.62
N HIS A 128 3.45 24.83 -0.09
CA HIS A 128 3.22 24.72 -1.53
C HIS A 128 4.53 24.79 -2.33
N ALA A 129 5.42 25.73 -2.01
CA ALA A 129 6.71 25.87 -2.68
C ALA A 129 7.62 24.66 -2.47
N GLU A 130 7.69 24.12 -1.24
CA GLU A 130 8.53 22.97 -0.92
C GLU A 130 7.95 21.66 -1.49
N MET A 131 6.63 21.52 -1.50
CA MET A 131 5.93 20.43 -2.20
C MET A 131 6.15 20.48 -3.71
N ALA A 132 6.09 21.66 -4.33
CA ALA A 132 6.44 21.83 -5.74
C ALA A 132 7.93 21.56 -6.02
N ARG A 133 8.82 21.75 -5.04
CA ARG A 133 10.27 21.48 -5.16
C ARG A 133 10.61 19.99 -5.05
N LYS A 134 10.10 19.29 -4.03
CA LYS A 134 10.38 17.86 -3.78
C LYS A 134 9.48 16.93 -4.59
N PHE A 135 8.21 17.29 -4.79
CA PHE A 135 7.19 16.42 -5.38
C PHE A 135 6.42 17.05 -6.57
N PRO A 136 7.10 17.62 -7.59
CA PRO A 136 6.49 18.36 -8.71
C PRO A 136 5.53 17.56 -9.62
N SER A 137 5.39 16.24 -9.42
CA SER A 137 4.49 15.36 -10.18
C SER A 137 3.33 14.79 -9.35
N GLU A 138 3.34 14.99 -8.02
CA GLU A 138 2.31 14.47 -7.14
C GLU A 138 1.04 15.33 -7.18
N ARG A 139 -0.11 14.69 -6.99
CA ARG A 139 -1.43 15.33 -7.06
C ARG A 139 -2.16 15.16 -5.74
N VAL A 140 -1.71 15.94 -4.77
CA VAL A 140 -2.20 15.94 -3.39
C VAL A 140 -3.16 17.11 -3.16
N THR A 141 -4.07 16.95 -2.19
CA THR A 141 -4.76 18.08 -1.59
C THR A 141 -3.77 18.79 -0.66
N LEU A 142 -3.33 19.99 -1.05
CA LEU A 142 -2.51 20.85 -0.19
C LEU A 142 -3.39 21.61 0.81
N PRO A 143 -2.83 22.10 1.94
CA PRO A 143 -3.51 23.06 2.80
C PRO A 143 -3.97 24.29 2.00
N PRO A 144 -5.09 24.93 2.38
CA PRO A 144 -5.61 26.07 1.66
C PRO A 144 -4.71 27.31 1.81
N ASP A 145 -4.82 28.24 0.86
CA ASP A 145 -3.97 29.44 0.82
C ASP A 145 -4.36 30.47 1.90
N ASP A 146 -5.56 30.40 2.47
CA ASP A 146 -6.16 31.40 3.37
C ASP A 146 -6.02 31.10 4.87
N ILE A 147 -4.92 30.42 5.27
CA ILE A 147 -4.56 30.22 6.69
C ILE A 147 -4.47 31.58 7.38
N GLN A 148 -5.33 31.81 8.37
CA GLN A 148 -5.48 33.13 8.98
C GLN A 148 -4.25 33.50 9.80
N ASN A 149 -3.91 34.80 9.85
CA ASN A 149 -2.69 35.30 10.50
C ASN A 149 -2.44 34.79 11.94
N HIS A 150 -3.49 34.43 12.69
CA HIS A 150 -3.39 33.94 14.07
C HIS A 150 -3.50 32.42 14.20
N GLN A 151 -3.76 31.69 13.11
CA GLN A 151 -3.74 30.23 13.08
C GLN A 151 -2.29 29.75 12.92
N ILE A 152 -2.00 28.59 13.50
CA ILE A 152 -0.81 27.80 13.21
C ILE A 152 -1.20 26.63 12.31
N LEU A 153 -0.31 26.25 11.41
CA LEU A 153 -0.43 25.04 10.60
C LEU A 153 0.82 24.20 10.84
N ALA A 154 0.63 22.89 10.98
CA ALA A 154 1.69 21.89 10.93
C ALA A 154 1.32 20.83 9.90
N PHE A 155 2.28 20.46 9.06
CA PHE A 155 2.05 19.64 7.88
C PHE A 155 3.17 18.59 7.74
N CYS A 156 2.81 17.39 7.31
CA CYS A 156 3.77 16.39 6.86
C CYS A 156 3.20 15.57 5.71
N TYR A 157 3.97 15.48 4.62
CA TYR A 157 3.72 14.60 3.49
C TYR A 157 4.93 13.68 3.27
N LEU A 158 4.68 12.39 3.05
CA LEU A 158 5.69 11.34 2.87
C LEU A 158 5.37 10.55 1.59
N ALA A 159 6.35 10.40 0.69
CA ALA A 159 6.22 9.63 -0.53
C ALA A 159 7.34 8.61 -0.68
N LYS A 160 6.95 7.35 -0.92
CA LYS A 160 7.85 6.21 -1.13
C LYS A 160 7.30 5.34 -2.27
N ASN A 161 8.15 4.93 -3.21
CA ASN A 161 7.73 4.26 -4.44
C ASN A 161 8.57 3.01 -4.74
N LEU A 162 8.25 1.92 -4.02
CA LEU A 162 8.98 0.65 -4.00
C LEU A 162 8.37 -0.31 -5.04
N ARG A 163 8.89 -0.29 -6.27
CA ARG A 163 8.45 -1.13 -7.40
C ARG A 163 9.36 -2.35 -7.55
N PHE A 164 8.78 -3.51 -7.82
CA PHE A 164 9.55 -4.72 -8.11
C PHE A 164 10.32 -4.57 -9.43
N ALA A 165 11.58 -5.00 -9.46
CA ALA A 165 12.36 -5.05 -10.69
C ALA A 165 11.75 -6.02 -11.71
N LEU A 166 11.10 -7.09 -11.22
CA LEU A 166 10.38 -8.08 -12.00
C LEU A 166 9.00 -8.33 -11.36
N PRO A 167 7.88 -8.18 -12.09
CA PRO A 167 6.54 -8.35 -11.52
C PRO A 167 6.27 -9.77 -11.00
N LEU A 168 5.73 -9.90 -9.79
CA LEU A 168 5.24 -11.20 -9.29
C LEU A 168 3.98 -11.65 -10.04
N MET A 169 3.58 -12.91 -9.87
CA MET A 169 2.53 -13.50 -10.70
C MET A 169 1.13 -13.25 -10.11
N GLN A 170 0.25 -12.58 -10.87
CA GLN A 170 -1.17 -12.48 -10.52
C GLN A 170 -1.83 -13.88 -10.52
N ARG A 171 -2.55 -14.21 -9.44
CA ARG A 171 -3.35 -15.44 -9.37
C ARG A 171 -4.62 -15.33 -10.23
N LYS A 172 -4.91 -16.41 -10.95
CA LYS A 172 -6.14 -16.58 -11.79
C LYS A 172 -7.27 -17.29 -11.03
N THR A 173 -7.17 -17.31 -9.71
CA THR A 173 -8.07 -17.98 -8.76
C THR A 173 -8.09 -17.14 -7.48
N PRO A 174 -9.25 -17.01 -6.80
CA PRO A 174 -9.38 -16.15 -5.62
C PRO A 174 -8.55 -16.62 -4.42
N LEU A 175 -8.39 -15.71 -3.46
CA LEU A 175 -7.89 -15.98 -2.12
C LEU A 175 -9.03 -15.72 -1.11
N PRO A 176 -9.59 -16.75 -0.47
CA PRO A 176 -10.39 -16.56 0.75
C PRO A 176 -9.49 -15.95 1.84
N PHE A 177 -10.03 -15.04 2.64
CA PHE A 177 -9.24 -14.32 3.65
C PHE A 177 -9.92 -14.29 5.02
N ASN A 178 -9.32 -14.93 6.02
CA ASN A 178 -9.81 -14.98 7.40
C ASN A 178 -11.29 -15.38 7.54
N GLY A 179 -11.76 -16.30 6.69
CA GLY A 179 -13.18 -16.73 6.62
C GLY A 179 -14.12 -15.77 5.86
N ALA A 180 -13.62 -14.65 5.35
CA ALA A 180 -14.35 -13.67 4.56
C ALA A 180 -13.89 -13.65 3.08
N GLY A 181 -14.82 -13.25 2.21
CA GLY A 181 -14.57 -12.83 0.84
C GLY A 181 -13.88 -13.82 -0.12
N GLU A 182 -13.59 -13.31 -1.32
CA GLU A 182 -12.75 -13.94 -2.34
C GLU A 182 -11.95 -12.84 -3.05
N HIS A 183 -10.66 -12.79 -2.77
CA HIS A 183 -9.81 -11.63 -3.08
C HIS A 183 -8.86 -11.87 -4.27
N ALA A 184 -8.55 -10.78 -4.96
CA ALA A 184 -7.45 -10.72 -5.91
C ALA A 184 -6.12 -10.87 -5.15
N ALA A 185 -5.19 -11.64 -5.71
CA ALA A 185 -3.93 -12.00 -5.05
C ALA A 185 -2.80 -12.20 -6.06
N PHE A 186 -1.56 -12.10 -5.58
CA PHE A 186 -0.33 -12.29 -6.35
C PHE A 186 0.71 -13.09 -5.56
N GLY A 187 1.84 -13.42 -6.20
CA GLY A 187 2.99 -14.02 -5.54
C GLY A 187 3.74 -14.98 -6.46
N LEU A 188 4.20 -16.10 -5.90
CA LEU A 188 4.99 -17.13 -6.59
C LEU A 188 4.55 -18.52 -6.13
N TRP A 189 4.38 -19.44 -7.09
CA TRP A 189 4.10 -20.85 -6.84
C TRP A 189 4.64 -21.67 -8.00
N ARG A 190 4.84 -22.98 -7.80
CA ARG A 190 5.51 -23.88 -8.76
C ARG A 190 5.02 -23.78 -10.21
N GLU A 191 3.73 -23.52 -10.45
CA GLU A 191 3.13 -23.39 -11.79
C GLU A 191 3.10 -21.95 -12.34
N SER A 192 3.54 -20.95 -11.57
CA SER A 192 3.32 -19.53 -11.85
C SER A 192 4.10 -19.02 -13.07
N ASP A 193 5.34 -19.46 -13.21
CA ASP A 193 6.38 -18.87 -14.07
C ASP A 193 7.16 -19.95 -14.85
N ARG A 194 6.63 -21.17 -14.99
CA ARG A 194 7.33 -22.32 -15.60
C ARG A 194 7.77 -22.15 -17.06
N THR A 195 7.26 -21.14 -17.76
CA THR A 195 7.57 -20.80 -19.15
C THR A 195 8.11 -19.38 -19.31
N ASP A 196 8.50 -18.76 -18.20
CA ASP A 196 9.01 -17.39 -18.12
C ASP A 196 10.55 -17.43 -18.16
N PRO A 197 11.23 -16.74 -19.11
CA PRO A 197 12.69 -16.70 -19.13
C PRO A 197 13.28 -16.03 -17.88
N ASP A 198 12.57 -15.06 -17.28
CA ASP A 198 13.02 -14.32 -16.10
C ASP A 198 12.67 -15.03 -14.78
N SER A 199 12.05 -16.20 -14.87
CA SER A 199 11.63 -17.07 -13.76
C SER A 199 12.62 -17.12 -12.59
N SER A 200 13.91 -17.35 -12.87
CA SER A 200 14.92 -17.45 -11.80
C SER A 200 15.28 -16.10 -11.16
N ALA A 201 15.22 -15.00 -11.92
CA ALA A 201 15.42 -13.67 -11.35
C ALA A 201 14.21 -13.25 -10.50
N ARG A 202 12.99 -13.55 -10.96
CA ARG A 202 11.72 -13.28 -10.26
C ARG A 202 11.61 -13.95 -8.89
N TRP A 203 12.09 -15.19 -8.74
CA TRP A 203 12.16 -15.87 -7.43
C TRP A 203 13.34 -15.41 -6.57
N ASN A 204 14.48 -15.05 -7.18
CA ASN A 204 15.63 -14.51 -6.44
C ASN A 204 15.38 -13.13 -5.82
N GLN A 205 14.29 -12.44 -6.19
CA GLN A 205 13.89 -11.17 -5.57
C GLN A 205 13.16 -11.34 -4.22
N VAL A 206 12.83 -12.58 -3.82
CA VAL A 206 12.18 -12.88 -2.53
C VAL A 206 13.19 -13.52 -1.59
N THR A 207 13.52 -12.78 -0.52
CA THR A 207 14.36 -13.26 0.58
C THR A 207 13.46 -13.76 1.70
N VAL A 208 13.73 -14.96 2.22
CA VAL A 208 13.07 -15.46 3.44
C VAL A 208 13.88 -14.99 4.64
N LEU A 209 13.27 -14.17 5.49
CA LEU A 209 13.87 -13.68 6.73
C LEU A 209 13.66 -14.72 7.84
N HIS A 210 12.40 -15.12 8.06
CA HIS A 210 11.98 -16.07 9.08
C HIS A 210 10.94 -17.08 8.56
N TYR A 211 10.92 -18.27 9.17
CA TYR A 211 9.82 -19.22 9.06
C TYR A 211 9.86 -20.18 10.25
N HIS A 212 8.80 -20.19 11.06
CA HIS A 212 8.53 -21.22 12.06
C HIS A 212 7.43 -22.17 11.55
N ASP A 213 6.28 -21.61 11.16
CA ASP A 213 5.14 -22.33 10.61
C ASP A 213 4.35 -21.45 9.60
N ARG A 214 3.06 -21.72 9.38
CA ARG A 214 2.23 -20.99 8.41
C ARG A 214 1.63 -19.68 8.97
N GLY A 215 1.73 -19.45 10.28
CA GLY A 215 1.27 -18.26 11.02
C GLY A 215 2.40 -17.41 11.62
N ASP A 216 3.62 -17.94 11.78
CA ASP A 216 4.82 -17.14 12.11
C ASP A 216 5.91 -17.31 11.02
N TRP A 217 6.05 -16.28 10.17
CA TRP A 217 7.03 -16.18 9.08
C TRP A 217 7.17 -14.75 8.57
N SER A 218 8.33 -14.42 7.98
CA SER A 218 8.55 -13.12 7.34
C SER A 218 9.45 -13.23 6.12
N ILE A 219 9.14 -12.44 5.10
CA ILE A 219 9.89 -12.33 3.85
C ILE A 219 10.17 -10.87 3.52
N GLU A 220 11.18 -10.64 2.68
CA GLU A 220 11.47 -9.34 2.07
C GLU A 220 11.39 -9.47 0.54
N ILE A 221 10.78 -8.48 -0.12
CA ILE A 221 10.65 -8.46 -1.59
C ILE A 221 11.45 -7.29 -2.15
N ALA A 222 12.50 -7.59 -2.91
CA ALA A 222 13.41 -6.60 -3.46
C ALA A 222 12.74 -5.69 -4.50
N HIS A 223 13.08 -4.41 -4.45
CA HIS A 223 12.47 -3.33 -5.22
C HIS A 223 13.51 -2.28 -5.64
N ASN A 224 13.08 -1.27 -6.40
CA ASN A 224 13.94 -0.25 -6.99
C ASN A 224 14.42 0.85 -6.03
N SER A 225 14.04 0.84 -4.75
CA SER A 225 14.57 1.78 -3.75
C SER A 225 15.63 1.10 -2.89
N PRO A 226 16.93 1.27 -3.16
CA PRO A 226 17.99 0.50 -2.49
C PRO A 226 18.24 0.91 -1.03
N GLY A 227 17.58 1.97 -0.53
CA GLY A 227 17.67 2.43 0.86
C GLY A 227 16.50 1.95 1.75
N ASP A 228 15.46 1.37 1.16
CA ASP A 228 14.24 0.98 1.88
C ASP A 228 14.05 -0.55 1.87
N ARG A 229 13.09 -1.05 2.66
CA ARG A 229 12.71 -2.47 2.76
C ARG A 229 11.19 -2.61 2.68
N LEU A 230 10.72 -3.61 1.97
CA LEU A 230 9.33 -4.07 2.02
C LEU A 230 9.34 -5.47 2.64
N ILE A 231 8.85 -5.56 3.88
CA ILE A 231 8.71 -6.82 4.62
C ILE A 231 7.23 -7.20 4.62
N ILE A 232 6.93 -8.48 4.35
CA ILE A 232 5.60 -9.06 4.47
C ILE A 232 5.72 -10.29 5.37
N GLY A 233 4.83 -10.43 6.34
CA GLY A 233 4.90 -11.53 7.31
C GLY A 233 3.60 -11.81 8.04
N ARG A 234 3.60 -12.90 8.80
CA ARG A 234 2.59 -13.25 9.79
C ARG A 234 3.32 -13.52 11.10
N SER A 235 2.70 -13.19 12.22
CA SER A 235 3.29 -13.33 13.55
C SER A 235 2.18 -13.49 14.60
N PRO A 236 2.44 -14.20 15.71
CA PRO A 236 1.73 -13.97 16.96
C PRO A 236 1.74 -12.48 17.32
N LEU A 237 0.64 -12.02 17.92
CA LEU A 237 0.49 -10.62 18.33
C LEU A 237 1.13 -10.41 19.71
N GLU A 238 1.99 -9.40 19.81
CA GLU A 238 2.40 -8.81 21.09
C GLU A 238 1.36 -7.73 21.49
N PRO A 239 1.27 -7.28 22.77
CA PRO A 239 0.21 -6.37 23.23
C PRO A 239 0.04 -5.02 22.50
N GLN A 240 1.05 -4.59 21.73
CA GLN A 240 1.04 -3.36 20.94
C GLN A 240 1.47 -3.65 19.50
N LEU A 241 0.99 -2.84 18.55
CA LEU A 241 1.38 -2.94 17.14
C LEU A 241 2.91 -2.81 16.99
N GLY A 242 3.52 -1.79 17.60
CA GLY A 242 4.96 -1.53 17.57
C GLY A 242 5.80 -2.68 18.12
N GLN A 243 5.33 -3.36 19.17
CA GLN A 243 5.98 -4.55 19.72
C GLN A 243 5.93 -5.73 18.72
N THR A 244 4.79 -5.92 18.04
CA THR A 244 4.66 -6.97 17.01
C THR A 244 5.49 -6.65 15.76
N LEU A 245 5.59 -5.38 15.37
CA LEU A 245 6.47 -4.92 14.29
C LEU A 245 7.94 -5.15 14.64
N GLN A 246 8.37 -4.77 15.84
CA GLN A 246 9.74 -5.01 16.33
C GLN A 246 10.04 -6.51 16.48
N ARG A 247 9.07 -7.35 16.86
CA ARG A 247 9.20 -8.81 16.81
C ARG A 247 9.55 -9.27 15.40
N ILE A 248 8.78 -8.86 14.38
CA ILE A 248 8.98 -9.25 12.97
C ILE A 248 10.32 -8.73 12.41
N ILE A 249 10.66 -7.46 12.68
CA ILE A 249 11.87 -6.81 12.17
C ILE A 249 13.15 -7.43 12.75
N ASN A 250 13.12 -7.82 14.03
CA ASN A 250 14.28 -8.37 14.75
C ASN A 250 14.32 -9.91 14.78
N GLN A 251 13.49 -10.61 13.98
CA GLN A 251 13.65 -12.07 13.82
C GLN A 251 15.04 -12.34 13.21
N PRO A 252 15.88 -13.20 13.81
CA PRO A 252 17.21 -13.48 13.27
C PRO A 252 17.07 -14.12 11.88
N LEU A 253 17.82 -13.58 10.91
CA LEU A 253 17.88 -14.10 9.55
C LEU A 253 18.21 -15.59 9.58
N ASN A 254 17.31 -16.42 9.04
CA ASN A 254 17.43 -17.86 9.17
C ASN A 254 18.61 -18.41 8.34
N ASP A 255 19.56 -19.10 8.97
CA ASP A 255 20.64 -19.83 8.30
C ASP A 255 20.11 -20.87 7.30
N ASN A 256 18.90 -21.40 7.53
CA ASN A 256 18.25 -22.38 6.67
C ASN A 256 17.54 -21.71 5.47
N ALA A 257 18.29 -21.55 4.39
CA ALA A 257 17.80 -21.20 3.05
C ALA A 257 16.98 -19.89 3.02
N GLN A 258 17.71 -18.77 3.02
CA GLN A 258 17.24 -17.38 2.84
C GLN A 258 16.51 -17.09 1.50
N ARG A 259 16.24 -18.10 0.65
CA ARG A 259 15.51 -17.93 -0.62
C ARG A 259 14.28 -18.82 -0.65
N LEU A 260 13.25 -18.36 -1.35
CA LEU A 260 12.04 -19.12 -1.66
C LEU A 260 12.37 -20.26 -2.65
N ALA A 261 12.13 -21.52 -2.27
CA ALA A 261 12.41 -22.69 -3.10
C ALA A 261 11.25 -23.03 -4.04
N ARG A 262 11.52 -23.62 -5.22
CA ARG A 262 10.57 -23.68 -6.36
C ARG A 262 9.30 -24.53 -6.15
N ASP A 263 9.24 -25.30 -5.08
CA ASP A 263 8.09 -26.08 -4.62
C ASP A 263 7.28 -25.40 -3.49
N GLU A 264 7.82 -24.31 -2.92
CA GLU A 264 7.19 -23.45 -1.93
C GLU A 264 6.19 -22.48 -2.57
N ARG A 265 5.46 -21.74 -1.73
CA ARG A 265 4.45 -20.77 -2.20
C ARG A 265 4.51 -19.46 -1.41
N LEU A 266 4.55 -18.36 -2.15
CA LEU A 266 4.23 -17.02 -1.69
C LEU A 266 2.88 -16.61 -2.28
N ILE A 267 1.90 -16.25 -1.45
CA ILE A 267 0.60 -15.74 -1.91
C ILE A 267 0.15 -14.60 -1.00
N VAL A 268 -0.02 -13.41 -1.57
CA VAL A 268 -0.42 -12.17 -0.87
C VAL A 268 -1.69 -11.58 -1.52
N PRO A 269 -2.71 -11.14 -0.76
CA PRO A 269 -3.80 -10.30 -1.25
C PRO A 269 -3.32 -9.04 -1.96
N MET A 270 -4.10 -8.53 -2.90
CA MET A 270 -3.91 -7.20 -3.45
C MET A 270 -4.59 -6.15 -2.57
N ILE A 271 -3.87 -5.06 -2.28
CA ILE A 271 -4.33 -3.92 -1.48
C ILE A 271 -4.27 -2.68 -2.38
N ASP A 272 -5.34 -1.87 -2.42
CA ASP A 272 -5.36 -0.60 -3.16
C ASP A 272 -6.41 0.34 -2.52
N PHE A 273 -5.96 1.17 -1.57
CA PHE A 273 -6.83 2.05 -0.77
C PHE A 273 -6.36 3.51 -0.72
N ASP A 274 -7.30 4.41 -0.48
CA ASP A 274 -7.11 5.83 -0.19
C ASP A 274 -8.07 6.20 0.95
N ILE A 275 -7.53 6.25 2.17
CA ILE A 275 -8.34 6.39 3.38
C ILE A 275 -7.95 7.65 4.15
N THR A 276 -8.95 8.36 4.66
CA THR A 276 -8.77 9.58 5.46
C THR A 276 -9.29 9.32 6.86
N ARG A 277 -8.47 9.51 7.90
CA ARG A 277 -8.93 9.60 9.29
C ARG A 277 -8.96 11.06 9.72
N GLN A 278 -10.09 11.48 10.26
CA GLN A 278 -10.19 12.66 11.10
C GLN A 278 -10.01 12.24 12.56
N PHE A 279 -9.00 12.80 13.23
CA PHE A 279 -8.68 12.56 14.64
C PHE A 279 -9.52 13.50 15.49
N VAL A 280 -10.83 13.26 15.50
CA VAL A 280 -11.82 14.04 16.26
C VAL A 280 -11.51 14.09 17.76
N GLU A 281 -10.72 13.12 18.28
CA GLU A 281 -10.21 13.12 19.65
C GLU A 281 -9.07 14.12 19.90
N LEU A 282 -8.59 14.82 18.89
CA LEU A 282 -7.69 15.97 19.01
C LEU A 282 -8.41 17.31 18.78
N GLU A 283 -9.62 17.32 18.22
CA GLU A 283 -10.29 18.54 17.79
C GLU A 283 -11.00 19.25 18.96
N GLY A 284 -10.80 20.56 19.07
CA GLY A 284 -11.22 21.35 20.24
C GLY A 284 -10.30 21.20 21.46
N GLU A 285 -9.23 20.39 21.39
CA GLU A 285 -8.22 20.36 22.47
C GLU A 285 -7.44 21.68 22.50
N LEU A 286 -7.29 22.22 23.72
CA LEU A 286 -6.47 23.39 23.98
C LEU A 286 -5.06 22.93 24.35
N ILE A 287 -4.07 23.36 23.56
CA ILE A 287 -2.65 23.11 23.83
C ILE A 287 -1.90 24.43 24.07
N THR A 288 -0.92 24.38 24.98
CA THR A 288 -0.14 25.52 25.45
C THR A 288 1.33 25.33 25.15
N GLY A 289 2.05 26.42 24.89
CA GLY A 289 3.48 26.47 24.60
C GLY A 289 3.94 27.93 24.50
N ALA A 290 4.96 28.22 23.69
CA ALA A 290 5.28 29.57 23.24
C ALA A 290 4.72 29.76 21.81
N PRO A 291 4.02 30.85 21.46
CA PRO A 291 3.70 32.03 22.28
C PRO A 291 2.62 31.76 23.35
N ALA A 292 2.59 32.62 24.37
CA ALA A 292 1.94 32.37 25.66
C ALA A 292 0.39 32.38 25.72
N LEU A 293 -0.31 32.21 24.58
CA LEU A 293 -1.76 31.97 24.56
C LEU A 293 -2.01 30.50 24.19
N PRO A 294 -2.98 29.81 24.83
CA PRO A 294 -3.41 28.50 24.37
C PRO A 294 -3.92 28.59 22.93
N ILE A 295 -3.58 27.61 22.10
CA ILE A 295 -4.19 27.41 20.79
C ILE A 295 -5.17 26.26 20.84
N GLU A 296 -6.20 26.33 20.00
CA GLU A 296 -7.20 25.28 19.82
C GLU A 296 -6.83 24.47 18.56
N ILE A 297 -6.82 23.14 18.67
CA ILE A 297 -6.66 22.27 17.50
C ILE A 297 -7.99 22.26 16.74
N LEU A 298 -8.08 23.06 15.69
CA LEU A 298 -9.31 23.24 14.90
C LEU A 298 -9.62 22.04 13.98
N GLN A 299 -8.58 21.29 13.57
CA GLN A 299 -8.69 20.11 12.70
C GLN A 299 -7.45 19.23 12.84
N ALA A 300 -7.62 17.91 12.79
CA ALA A 300 -6.50 16.96 12.73
C ALA A 300 -6.82 15.80 11.78
N ILE A 301 -6.15 15.74 10.62
CA ILE A 301 -6.45 14.77 9.56
C ILE A 301 -5.17 14.05 9.09
N GLN A 302 -5.29 12.75 8.79
CA GLN A 302 -4.27 11.98 8.05
C GLN A 302 -4.93 11.23 6.90
N GLN A 303 -4.51 11.53 5.66
CA GLN A 303 -4.86 10.76 4.47
C GLN A 303 -3.72 9.77 4.15
N ILE A 304 -4.07 8.53 3.84
CA ILE A 304 -3.12 7.45 3.51
C ILE A 304 -3.55 6.76 2.22
N ARG A 305 -2.78 7.00 1.16
CA ARG A 305 -2.87 6.30 -0.12
C ARG A 305 -1.86 5.16 -0.16
N PHE A 306 -2.33 3.91 -0.21
CA PHE A 306 -1.46 2.73 -0.27
C PHE A 306 -1.90 1.74 -1.35
N ARG A 307 -0.92 1.06 -1.97
CA ARG A 307 -1.13 0.02 -2.97
C ARG A 307 -0.04 -1.05 -2.90
N LEU A 308 -0.45 -2.31 -2.93
CA LEU A 308 0.40 -3.49 -3.03
C LEU A 308 -0.26 -4.51 -3.97
N ASP A 309 0.35 -4.76 -5.12
CA ASP A 309 -0.16 -5.67 -6.15
C ASP A 309 0.97 -6.35 -6.94
N GLU A 310 0.66 -6.98 -8.08
CA GLU A 310 1.58 -7.90 -8.72
C GLU A 310 2.84 -7.26 -9.34
N ARG A 311 2.89 -5.93 -9.53
CA ARG A 311 4.05 -5.22 -10.13
C ARG A 311 4.37 -3.90 -9.44
N GLY A 312 3.41 -3.31 -8.75
CA GLY A 312 2.91 -2.02 -9.22
C GLY A 312 1.92 -2.16 -10.40
N ALA A 313 1.62 -1.05 -11.08
CA ALA A 313 0.49 -0.99 -12.02
C ALA A 313 0.75 -1.53 -13.45
N GLU A 314 -0.17 -2.40 -13.93
CA GLU A 314 -0.45 -2.91 -15.31
C GLU A 314 0.69 -3.47 -16.20
N LEU A 315 0.47 -4.43 -17.12
CA LEU A 315 -0.77 -4.97 -17.74
C LEU A 315 -0.86 -6.53 -17.63
N ARG A 316 -1.89 -7.16 -18.24
CA ARG A 316 -2.44 -8.50 -17.89
C ARG A 316 -2.44 -9.49 -19.10
N SER A 317 -2.32 -10.82 -18.88
CA SER A 317 -2.42 -11.88 -19.94
C SER A 317 -2.95 -13.25 -19.44
N GLN A 318 -3.28 -14.18 -20.34
CA GLN A 318 -4.16 -15.36 -20.13
C GLN A 318 -3.47 -16.74 -20.32
N ALA A 319 -3.89 -17.79 -19.58
CA ALA A 319 -3.67 -19.23 -19.90
C ALA A 319 -4.44 -20.18 -18.94
N ARG A 320 -4.66 -21.45 -19.35
CA ARG A 320 -5.27 -22.60 -18.59
C ARG A 320 -4.24 -23.72 -18.31
N ILE A 321 -4.52 -24.64 -17.37
CA ILE A 321 -3.66 -25.81 -17.02
C ILE A 321 -4.50 -27.10 -16.82
N LYS A 322 -3.87 -28.27 -17.00
CA LYS A 322 -4.32 -29.65 -16.70
C LYS A 322 -3.07 -30.52 -16.43
N GLY A 323 -3.11 -31.55 -15.60
CA GLY A 323 -2.12 -32.65 -15.62
C GLY A 323 -1.52 -33.07 -14.26
N GLU A 324 -1.48 -34.38 -14.05
CA GLU A 324 -1.27 -35.11 -12.77
C GLU A 324 -0.53 -36.44 -13.12
N VAL A 325 0.18 -37.25 -12.30
CA VAL A 325 0.73 -37.36 -10.92
C VAL A 325 1.72 -38.58 -10.94
N ALA A 326 2.64 -38.91 -10.02
CA ALA A 326 3.29 -38.31 -8.83
C ALA A 326 4.56 -39.16 -8.48
N SER A 327 5.41 -38.74 -7.53
CA SER A 327 6.36 -39.59 -6.76
C SER A 327 6.96 -38.82 -5.56
N GLU A 328 7.54 -39.54 -4.59
CA GLU A 328 8.01 -38.96 -3.31
C GLU A 328 9.48 -39.25 -2.99
N PRO A 329 10.31 -38.21 -2.73
CA PRO A 329 11.37 -38.28 -1.72
C PRO A 329 10.78 -38.02 -0.32
N VAL A 330 11.57 -38.13 0.75
CA VAL A 330 11.16 -37.75 2.11
C VAL A 330 10.85 -36.24 2.14
N ARG A 331 9.56 -35.90 2.10
CA ARG A 331 9.10 -34.51 2.12
C ARG A 331 9.17 -33.94 3.52
N ARG A 332 10.06 -32.94 3.71
CA ARG A 332 9.61 -31.75 4.45
C ARG A 332 8.46 -31.16 3.64
N GLU A 333 7.36 -30.76 4.27
CA GLU A 333 6.37 -29.94 3.56
C GLU A 333 7.05 -28.64 3.12
N PRO A 334 6.90 -28.21 1.85
CA PRO A 334 7.45 -26.92 1.40
C PRO A 334 6.89 -25.77 2.25
N ARG A 335 7.70 -24.75 2.56
CA ARG A 335 7.25 -23.59 3.35
C ARG A 335 6.10 -22.87 2.64
N MET A 336 5.11 -22.42 3.41
CA MET A 336 3.86 -21.84 2.91
C MET A 336 3.70 -20.41 3.42
N PHE A 337 4.14 -19.44 2.62
CA PHE A 337 4.07 -18.00 2.90
C PHE A 337 2.76 -17.44 2.33
N VAL A 338 1.64 -17.79 2.96
CA VAL A 338 0.28 -17.46 2.46
C VAL A 338 -0.44 -16.54 3.45
N CYS A 339 -0.87 -15.38 2.96
CA CYS A 339 -1.71 -14.42 3.68
C CYS A 339 -3.20 -14.74 3.44
N ASP A 340 -3.65 -15.92 3.89
CA ASP A 340 -5.07 -16.36 3.89
C ASP A 340 -5.79 -16.04 5.22
N GLY A 341 -5.11 -15.35 6.12
CA GLY A 341 -5.60 -14.75 7.35
C GLY A 341 -4.61 -13.67 7.82
N PRO A 342 -4.72 -13.19 9.07
CA PRO A 342 -4.06 -11.94 9.48
C PRO A 342 -2.56 -11.89 9.21
N PHE A 343 -2.12 -10.74 8.68
CA PHE A 343 -0.75 -10.52 8.20
C PHE A 343 -0.32 -9.05 8.31
N PHE A 344 0.98 -8.82 8.18
CA PHE A 344 1.63 -7.52 8.26
C PHE A 344 2.29 -7.16 6.92
N VAL A 345 2.19 -5.88 6.56
CA VAL A 345 3.01 -5.23 5.55
C VAL A 345 3.78 -4.09 6.24
N ILE A 346 5.10 -4.08 6.10
CA ILE A 346 5.99 -3.15 6.81
C ILE A 346 6.89 -2.47 5.80
N LEU A 347 6.93 -1.13 5.84
CA LEU A 347 7.90 -0.32 5.09
C LEU A 347 8.84 0.39 6.06
N MET A 348 10.14 0.16 5.88
CA MET A 348 11.19 0.75 6.73
C MET A 348 12.42 1.14 5.92
N ARG A 349 13.27 1.98 6.52
CA ARG A 349 14.63 2.24 6.06
C ARG A 349 15.54 1.04 6.32
N ASN A 350 16.60 0.89 5.52
CA ASN A 350 17.70 -0.04 5.81
C ASN A 350 18.51 0.39 7.05
N ASP A 351 18.57 1.70 7.27
CA ASP A 351 19.31 2.41 8.31
C ASP A 351 18.44 2.92 9.48
N GLY A 352 17.11 2.75 9.39
CA GLY A 352 16.16 3.09 10.46
C GLY A 352 15.95 1.95 11.46
N ALA A 353 15.73 2.29 12.73
CA ALA A 353 15.44 1.33 13.80
C ALA A 353 13.95 0.96 13.85
N ARG A 354 13.09 1.77 13.23
CA ARG A 354 11.63 1.62 13.20
C ARG A 354 11.13 1.72 11.74
N PRO A 355 9.93 1.17 11.43
CA PRO A 355 9.28 1.45 10.16
C PRO A 355 8.81 2.90 10.08
N TYR A 356 8.50 3.37 8.87
CA TYR A 356 7.80 4.64 8.63
C TYR A 356 6.33 4.44 8.22
N PHE A 357 5.97 3.21 7.82
CA PHE A 357 4.60 2.78 7.56
C PHE A 357 4.43 1.31 7.93
N ALA A 358 3.28 0.96 8.50
CA ALA A 358 2.89 -0.42 8.76
C ALA A 358 1.40 -0.61 8.55
N ALA A 359 1.01 -1.78 8.04
CA ALA A 359 -0.36 -2.22 7.93
C ALA A 359 -0.50 -3.62 8.51
N TYR A 360 -1.21 -3.75 9.64
CA TYR A 360 -1.76 -5.01 10.09
C TYR A 360 -3.12 -5.20 9.42
N ILE A 361 -3.28 -6.25 8.63
CA ILE A 361 -4.52 -6.58 7.92
C ILE A 361 -5.14 -7.79 8.62
N ALA A 362 -6.21 -7.55 9.37
CA ALA A 362 -6.95 -8.58 10.12
C ALA A 362 -8.18 -9.08 9.37
N ASN A 363 -8.78 -8.22 8.55
CA ASN A 363 -10.01 -8.48 7.81
C ASN A 363 -9.95 -7.92 6.38
N ASP A 364 -11.06 -8.11 5.66
CA ASP A 364 -11.19 -7.93 4.21
C ASP A 364 -11.50 -6.50 3.73
N GLU A 365 -11.73 -5.53 4.62
CA GLU A 365 -12.18 -4.16 4.27
C GLU A 365 -11.22 -3.39 3.34
N LEU A 366 -9.92 -3.72 3.37
CA LEU A 366 -8.88 -3.10 2.53
C LEU A 366 -8.40 -4.00 1.38
N LEU A 367 -8.98 -5.19 1.21
CA LEU A 367 -8.53 -6.20 0.24
C LEU A 367 -9.35 -6.16 -1.05
N LEU A 368 -8.66 -6.09 -2.19
CA LEU A 368 -9.36 -6.04 -3.48
C LEU A 368 -10.12 -7.35 -3.78
N PRO A 369 -11.42 -7.28 -4.18
CA PRO A 369 -12.18 -8.45 -4.61
C PRO A 369 -11.70 -8.98 -5.99
N PHE A 370 -12.06 -10.22 -6.29
CA PHE A 370 -11.57 -10.99 -7.46
C PHE A 370 -12.28 -10.69 -8.80
#